data_AF-A0A3M1L1N1-F1
#
_entry.id   AF-A0A3M1L1N1-F1
#
_cell.length_a   1.000
_cell.length_b   1.000
_cell.length_c   1.000
_cell.angle_alpha   90.00
_cell.angle_beta   90.00
_cell.angle_gamma   90.00
#
_symmetry.space_group_name_H-M   'P 1'
#
loop_
_entity.id
_entity.type
_entity.pdbx_description
1 polymer ?
#
loop_
_entity_poly.entity_id
_entity_poly.type
_entity_poly.pdbx_seq_one_letter_code
_entity_poly.pdbx_strand_id
1 'polypeptide(L)'
;YYELGSLYLDKKLFVQSISLFEKALKAAEDTEPENLALIYNALGYAYFAQEQYDIAIRQYKQAIKLYPEYTIARNNLANVYEKKLLTNKALETYQEVLKIDPNNSIAKKRSEKLSKRVTPSN
;
A
#
# COMPACT_ATOMS: atom_id res chain seq x y z
N TYR A 1 6.38 -16.22 -10.76
CA TYR A 1 4.97 -15.90 -10.42
C TYR A 1 4.74 -14.41 -10.21
N TYR A 2 5.58 -13.71 -9.44
CA TYR A 2 5.45 -12.27 -9.21
C TYR A 2 5.40 -11.44 -10.51
N GLU A 3 6.39 -11.58 -11.41
CA GLU A 3 6.42 -10.84 -12.68
C GLU A 3 5.17 -11.01 -13.54
N LEU A 4 4.67 -12.26 -13.66
CA LEU A 4 3.44 -12.54 -14.39
C LEU A 4 2.20 -11.94 -13.69
N GLY A 5 2.19 -11.97 -12.35
CA GLY A 5 1.17 -11.31 -11.54
C GLY A 5 1.15 -9.80 -11.78
N SER A 6 2.32 -9.15 -11.82
CA SER A 6 2.47 -7.73 -12.13
C SER A 6 1.98 -7.39 -13.54
N LEU A 7 2.32 -8.20 -14.54
CA LEU A 7 1.80 -8.03 -15.90
C LEU A 7 0.26 -8.09 -15.94
N TYR A 8 -0.34 -8.99 -15.17
CA TYR A 8 -1.80 -9.13 -15.10
C TYR A 8 -2.44 -7.97 -14.34
N LEU A 9 -1.77 -7.46 -13.31
CA LEU A 9 -2.16 -6.27 -12.59
C LEU A 9 -2.21 -5.03 -13.52
N ASP A 10 -1.19 -4.86 -14.37
CA ASP A 10 -1.15 -3.78 -15.37
C ASP A 10 -2.28 -3.89 -16.40
N LYS A 11 -2.64 -5.12 -16.76
CA LYS A 11 -3.81 -5.43 -17.61
C LYS A 11 -5.15 -5.34 -16.87
N LYS A 12 -5.15 -4.95 -15.59
CA LYS A 12 -6.35 -4.88 -14.72
C LYS A 12 -7.06 -6.22 -14.52
N LEU A 13 -6.36 -7.33 -14.74
CA LEU A 13 -6.83 -8.69 -14.49
C LEU A 13 -6.60 -9.06 -13.02
N PHE A 14 -7.34 -8.41 -12.12
CA PHE A 14 -7.03 -8.41 -10.69
C PHE A 14 -7.21 -9.78 -10.01
N VAL A 15 -8.19 -10.57 -10.42
CA VAL A 15 -8.40 -11.92 -9.86
C VAL A 15 -7.23 -12.83 -10.22
N GLN A 16 -6.80 -12.78 -11.48
CA GLN A 16 -5.68 -13.59 -11.95
C GLN A 16 -4.34 -13.10 -11.36
N SER A 17 -4.15 -11.79 -11.19
CA SER A 17 -2.94 -11.26 -10.55
C SER A 17 -2.85 -11.68 -9.07
N ILE A 18 -3.96 -11.64 -8.33
CA ILE A 18 -4.02 -12.13 -6.94
C ILE A 18 -3.61 -13.60 -6.86
N SER A 19 -4.19 -14.46 -7.69
CA SER A 19 -3.85 -15.90 -7.68
C SER A 19 -2.36 -16.13 -7.95
N LEU A 20 -1.75 -15.32 -8.83
CA LEU A 20 -0.33 -15.42 -9.13
C LEU A 20 0.54 -14.89 -7.98
N PHE A 21 0.13 -13.81 -7.32
CA PHE A 21 0.86 -13.30 -6.15
C PHE A 21 0.76 -14.24 -4.94
N GLU A 22 -0.38 -14.89 -4.70
CA GLU A 22 -0.50 -15.92 -3.65
C GLU A 22 0.43 -17.10 -3.91
N LYS A 23 0.54 -17.55 -5.17
CA LYS A 23 1.52 -18.56 -5.57
C LYS A 23 2.96 -18.06 -5.42
N ALA A 24 3.21 -16.80 -5.74
CA ALA A 24 4.53 -16.19 -5.54
C ALA A 24 4.92 -16.19 -4.06
N LEU A 25 3.98 -15.83 -3.18
CA LEU A 25 4.20 -15.79 -1.74
C LEU A 25 4.55 -17.18 -1.19
N LYS A 26 3.78 -18.21 -1.57
CA LYS A 26 4.04 -19.60 -1.17
C LYS A 26 5.39 -20.11 -1.67
N ALA A 27 5.80 -19.71 -2.87
CA ALA A 27 7.09 -20.10 -3.44
C ALA A 27 8.28 -19.32 -2.85
N ALA A 28 8.02 -18.24 -2.11
CA ALA A 28 9.01 -17.32 -1.58
C ALA A 28 9.26 -17.49 -0.07
N GLU A 29 8.73 -18.55 0.55
CA GLU A 29 8.77 -18.79 2.00
C GLU A 29 10.20 -18.73 2.60
N ASP A 30 11.24 -19.05 1.81
CA ASP A 30 12.66 -19.03 2.22
C ASP A 30 13.46 -17.84 1.65
N THR A 31 12.80 -16.75 1.25
CA THR A 31 13.46 -15.58 0.63
C THR A 31 13.53 -14.37 1.56
N GLU A 32 14.35 -13.39 1.18
CA GLU A 32 14.53 -12.14 1.94
C GLU A 32 13.19 -11.45 2.26
N PRO A 33 12.99 -10.95 3.50
CA PRO A 33 11.74 -10.30 3.93
C PRO A 33 11.27 -9.17 3.01
N GLU A 34 12.20 -8.43 2.42
CA GLU A 34 11.91 -7.34 1.49
C GLU A 34 11.22 -7.83 0.21
N ASN A 35 11.60 -9.01 -0.30
CA ASN A 35 10.94 -9.61 -1.47
C ASN A 35 9.50 -10.00 -1.14
N LEU A 36 9.28 -10.57 0.03
CA LEU A 36 7.93 -10.86 0.53
C LEU A 36 7.12 -9.56 0.67
N ALA A 37 7.72 -8.48 1.15
CA ALA A 37 7.08 -7.18 1.27
C ALA A 37 6.59 -6.64 -0.10
N LEU A 38 7.37 -6.82 -1.18
CA LEU A 38 6.94 -6.44 -2.53
C LEU A 38 5.68 -7.21 -2.97
N ILE A 39 5.63 -8.52 -2.70
CA ILE A 39 4.48 -9.37 -3.04
C ILE A 39 3.24 -8.94 -2.26
N TYR A 40 3.37 -8.70 -0.94
CA TYR A 40 2.27 -8.21 -0.12
C TYR A 40 1.77 -6.82 -0.56
N ASN A 41 2.66 -5.92 -0.98
CA ASN A 41 2.26 -4.63 -1.53
C ASN A 41 1.49 -4.79 -2.85
N ALA A 42 1.93 -5.69 -3.74
CA ALA A 42 1.25 -5.97 -5.00
C ALA A 42 -0.14 -6.60 -4.78
N LEU A 43 -0.25 -7.54 -3.83
CA LEU A 43 -1.55 -8.07 -3.38
C LEU A 43 -2.45 -6.96 -2.85
N GLY A 44 -1.92 -6.10 -1.98
CA GLY A 44 -2.66 -4.96 -1.44
C GLY A 44 -3.21 -4.06 -2.53
N TYR A 45 -2.41 -3.79 -3.57
CA TYR A 45 -2.84 -3.00 -4.72
C TYR A 45 -3.93 -3.70 -5.54
N ALA A 46 -3.80 -5.00 -5.80
CA ALA A 46 -4.83 -5.76 -6.52
C ALA A 46 -6.18 -5.79 -5.80
N TYR A 47 -6.17 -5.91 -4.46
CA TYR A 47 -7.39 -5.83 -3.65
C TYR A 47 -7.93 -4.40 -3.58
N PHE A 48 -7.06 -3.39 -3.47
CA PHE A 48 -7.47 -1.99 -3.50
C PHE A 48 -8.18 -1.63 -4.80
N ALA A 49 -7.67 -2.10 -5.94
CA ALA A 49 -8.27 -1.86 -7.25
C ALA A 49 -9.65 -2.51 -7.43
N GLN A 50 -9.96 -3.52 -6.62
CA GLN A 50 -11.29 -4.15 -6.53
C GLN A 50 -12.12 -3.59 -5.37
N GLU A 51 -11.73 -2.47 -4.79
CA GLU A 51 -12.40 -1.81 -3.66
C GLU A 51 -12.50 -2.67 -2.38
N GLN A 52 -11.72 -3.75 -2.31
CA GLN A 52 -11.62 -4.64 -1.14
C GLN A 52 -10.66 -4.04 -0.10
N TYR A 53 -11.03 -2.87 0.42
CA TYR A 53 -10.13 -2.03 1.21
C TYR A 53 -9.63 -2.67 2.51
N ASP A 54 -10.46 -3.45 3.20
CA ASP A 54 -10.03 -4.12 4.44
C ASP A 54 -8.99 -5.22 4.19
N ILE A 55 -9.07 -5.88 3.03
CA ILE A 55 -8.06 -6.87 2.64
C ILE A 55 -6.79 -6.13 2.22
N ALA A 56 -6.91 -5.07 1.41
CA ALA A 56 -5.78 -4.25 1.00
C ALA A 56 -4.97 -3.71 2.20
N ILE A 57 -5.67 -3.18 3.23
CA ILE A 57 -5.04 -2.71 4.48
C ILE A 57 -4.22 -3.82 5.15
N ARG A 58 -4.76 -5.04 5.23
CA ARG A 58 -4.03 -6.17 5.84
C ARG A 58 -2.76 -6.47 5.06
N GLN A 59 -2.83 -6.53 3.73
CA GLN A 59 -1.66 -6.84 2.91
C GLN A 59 -0.59 -5.72 2.99
N TYR A 60 -0.98 -4.45 2.90
CA TYR A 60 -0.03 -3.35 3.08
C TYR A 60 0.62 -3.35 4.46
N LYS A 61 -0.13 -3.67 5.52
CA LYS A 61 0.45 -3.81 6.87
C LYS A 61 1.44 -4.97 6.97
N GLN A 62 1.22 -6.10 6.28
CA GLN A 62 2.21 -7.17 6.21
C GLN A 62 3.47 -6.70 5.48
N ALA A 63 3.34 -6.01 4.36
CA ALA A 63 4.47 -5.44 3.63
C ALA A 63 5.30 -4.50 4.53
N ILE A 64 4.64 -3.61 5.28
CA ILE A 64 5.29 -2.68 6.21
C ILE A 64 5.95 -3.39 7.39
N LYS A 65 5.34 -4.47 7.89
CA LYS A 65 5.91 -5.28 8.98
C LYS A 65 7.22 -5.94 8.54
N LEU A 66 7.27 -6.46 7.32
CA LEU A 66 8.43 -7.13 6.76
C LEU A 66 9.53 -6.16 6.33
N TYR A 67 9.13 -5.01 5.78
CA TYR A 67 10.05 -3.96 5.39
C TYR A 67 9.61 -2.59 5.96
N PRO A 68 10.07 -2.24 7.17
CA PRO A 68 9.69 -1.01 7.84
C PRO A 68 10.11 0.28 7.15
N GLU A 69 11.00 0.30 6.17
CA GLU A 69 11.33 1.52 5.42
C GLU A 69 10.55 1.61 4.09
N TYR A 70 9.59 0.70 3.84
CA TYR A 70 8.88 0.64 2.57
C TYR A 70 7.83 1.75 2.40
N THR A 71 8.29 2.93 2.00
CA THR A 71 7.46 4.14 1.84
C THR A 71 6.34 3.97 0.82
N ILE A 72 6.53 3.16 -0.22
CA ILE A 72 5.51 2.86 -1.22
C ILE A 72 4.31 2.14 -0.58
N ALA A 73 4.55 1.10 0.22
CA ALA A 73 3.47 0.38 0.91
C ALA A 73 2.73 1.26 1.92
N ARG A 74 3.44 2.14 2.64
CA ARG A 74 2.80 3.12 3.54
C ARG A 74 1.97 4.16 2.80
N ASN A 75 2.45 4.69 1.68
CA ASN A 75 1.68 5.59 0.83
C ASN A 75 0.39 4.93 0.33
N ASN A 76 0.47 3.66 -0.06
CA ASN A 76 -0.69 2.89 -0.49
C ASN A 76 -1.67 2.66 0.67
N LEU A 77 -1.17 2.31 1.87
CA LEU A 77 -2.00 2.18 3.08
C LEU A 77 -2.74 3.50 3.40
N ALA A 78 -2.03 4.63 3.36
CA ALA A 78 -2.61 5.95 3.59
C ALA A 78 -3.72 6.27 2.56
N ASN A 79 -3.50 5.94 1.28
CA ASN A 79 -4.49 6.10 0.23
C ASN A 79 -5.75 5.25 0.48
N VAL A 80 -5.59 4.01 0.97
CA VAL A 80 -6.75 3.17 1.34
C VAL A 80 -7.52 3.78 2.50
N TYR A 81 -6.85 4.34 3.51
CA TYR A 81 -7.52 5.06 4.58
C TYR A 81 -8.29 6.29 4.07
N GLU A 82 -7.78 7.03 3.08
CA GLU A 82 -8.54 8.11 2.45
C GLU A 82 -9.80 7.59 1.73
N LYS A 83 -9.71 6.46 1.02
CA LYS A 83 -10.88 5.83 0.37
C LYS A 83 -11.93 5.38 1.38
N LYS A 84 -11.50 4.96 2.58
CA LYS A 84 -12.40 4.65 3.69
C LYS A 84 -12.86 5.87 4.49
N LEU A 85 -12.55 7.10 4.04
CA LEU A 85 -12.85 8.36 4.73
C LEU A 85 -12.24 8.45 6.14
N LEU A 86 -11.21 7.66 6.42
CA LEU A 86 -10.45 7.68 7.68
C LEU A 86 -9.37 8.76 7.61
N THR A 87 -9.79 10.01 7.42
CA THR A 87 -8.95 11.19 7.14
C THR A 87 -7.79 11.35 8.12
N ASN A 88 -8.03 11.19 9.43
CA ASN A 88 -6.99 11.32 10.45
C ASN A 88 -5.92 10.23 10.34
N LYS A 89 -6.34 8.97 10.14
CA LYS A 89 -5.40 7.85 9.96
C LYS A 89 -4.60 8.01 8.67
N ALA A 90 -5.23 8.46 7.60
CA ALA A 90 -4.54 8.74 6.35
C ALA A 90 -3.47 9.82 6.51
N LEU A 91 -3.82 10.94 7.17
CA LEU A 91 -2.89 12.03 7.43
C LEU A 91 -1.69 11.56 8.26
N GLU A 92 -1.94 10.88 9.37
CA GLU A 92 -0.89 10.30 10.22
C GLU A 92 0.02 9.36 9.42
N THR A 93 -0.56 8.46 8.63
CA THR A 93 0.21 7.50 7.81
C THR A 93 1.06 8.22 6.75
N TYR A 94 0.56 9.30 6.11
CA TYR A 94 1.38 10.11 5.20
C TYR A 94 2.50 10.86 5.94
N GLN A 95 2.26 11.34 7.16
CA GLN A 95 3.29 11.97 7.97
C GLN A 95 4.38 10.97 8.37
N GLU A 96 4.04 9.70 8.65
CA GLU A 96 5.02 8.64 8.85
C GLU A 96 5.91 8.42 7.61
N VAL A 97 5.32 8.46 6.41
CA VAL A 97 6.12 8.40 5.17
C VAL A 97 7.13 9.54 5.11
N LEU A 98 6.72 10.77 5.46
CA LEU A 98 7.61 11.94 5.44
C LEU A 98 8.68 11.94 6.52
N LYS A 99 8.52 11.17 7.61
CA LYS A 99 9.58 10.95 8.60
C LYS A 99 10.70 10.07 8.04
N ILE A 100 10.35 9.11 7.16
CA ILE A 100 11.29 8.18 6.52
C ILE A 100 11.91 8.81 5.27
N ASP A 101 11.07 9.37 4.41
CA ASP A 101 11.43 10.02 3.15
C ASP A 101 10.83 11.44 3.11
N PRO A 102 11.56 12.46 3.62
CA PRO A 102 11.08 13.84 3.65
C PRO A 102 10.78 14.44 2.27
N ASN A 103 11.34 13.85 1.19
CA ASN A 103 11.16 14.32 -0.18
C ASN A 103 10.03 13.58 -0.92
N ASN A 104 9.28 12.72 -0.22
CA ASN A 104 8.20 11.97 -0.82
C ASN A 104 7.06 12.88 -1.32
N SER A 105 7.02 13.13 -2.63
CA SER A 105 6.09 14.09 -3.24
C SER A 105 4.61 13.71 -3.05
N ILE A 106 4.30 12.42 -3.06
CA ILE A 106 2.95 11.89 -2.84
C ILE A 106 2.52 12.22 -1.41
N ALA A 107 3.30 11.79 -0.42
CA ALA A 107 2.96 12.01 0.98
C ALA A 107 2.87 13.49 1.34
N LYS A 108 3.77 14.32 0.82
CA LYS A 108 3.75 15.78 1.02
C LYS A 108 2.45 16.39 0.50
N LYS A 109 2.12 16.15 -0.78
CA LYS A 109 0.91 16.69 -1.40
C LYS A 109 -0.36 16.22 -0.70
N ARG A 110 -0.43 14.95 -0.30
CA ARG A 110 -1.62 14.38 0.34
C ARG A 110 -1.77 14.86 1.79
N SER A 111 -0.70 14.86 2.58
CA SER A 111 -0.75 15.35 3.97
C SER A 111 -1.13 16.84 4.04
N GLU A 112 -0.58 17.70 3.18
CA GLU A 112 -0.97 19.12 3.09
C GLU A 112 -2.45 19.32 2.70
N LYS A 113 -2.97 18.46 1.82
CA LYS A 113 -4.39 18.52 1.43
C LYS A 113 -5.29 18.06 2.57
N LEU A 114 -4.89 16.99 3.26
CA LEU A 114 -5.66 16.40 4.35
C LEU A 114 -5.66 17.30 5.58
N SER A 115 -4.52 17.91 5.96
CA SER A 115 -4.43 18.79 7.12
C SER A 115 -5.45 19.93 7.07
N LYS A 116 -5.61 20.56 5.90
CA LYS A 116 -6.63 21.60 5.65
C LYS A 116 -8.08 21.13 5.83
N ARG A 117 -8.34 19.82 5.74
CA ARG A 117 -9.67 19.24 5.97
C ARG A 117 -9.90 18.92 7.45
N VAL A 118 -8.84 18.70 8.21
CA VAL A 118 -8.93 18.35 9.65
C VAL A 118 -8.94 19.57 10.54
N THR A 119 -8.26 20.66 10.14
CA THR A 119 -8.43 21.97 10.77
C THR A 119 -9.54 22.72 10.04
N PRO A 120 -10.73 22.92 10.62
CA PRO A 120 -11.68 23.86 10.05
C PRO A 120 -10.99 25.24 10.09
N SER A 121 -10.97 25.94 8.96
CA SER A 121 -10.58 27.34 8.92
C SER A 121 -11.42 28.10 9.95
N ASN A 122 -10.78 28.64 11.00
CA ASN A 122 -11.39 29.62 11.89
C ASN A 122 -11.67 30.93 11.15
#